data_AF-A0A3M1HUF3-F1
#
_entry.id   AF-A0A3M1HUF3-F1
#
_cell.length_a   1.000
_cell.length_b   1.000
_cell.length_c   1.000
_cell.angle_alpha   90.00
_cell.angle_beta   90.00
_cell.angle_gamma   90.00
#
_symmetry.space_group_name_H-M   'P 1'
#
loop_
_entity.id
_entity.type
_entity.pdbx_description
1 polymer ?
#
loop_
_entity_poly.entity_id
_entity_poly.type
_entity_poly.pdbx_seq_one_letter_code
_entity_poly.pdbx_strand_id
1 'polypeptide(L)'
;MKRLSGMRGATLTEYAVVLGVLGVIVIGALWILTSSIVNVSTTFSKALPSAGQATDPVSQTLKTADMLIKLIQEYYEEHGRWPRSWEPYNFSDLGLDPDEWTLPRNGVKFNPAGDRLGITNVIGDEYQVYIKTPGGEELHLYDGYNIWYNFADGRWYYHDIADNIVVDISTLRIEQKGKGGGDTGGGNQGTG
;
A
#
# COMPACT_ATOMS: atom_id res chain seq x y z
N MET A 1 -24.27 10.55 70.18
CA MET A 1 -24.47 9.14 69.76
C MET A 1 -24.67 9.11 68.25
N LYS A 2 -23.77 8.44 67.49
CA LYS A 2 -23.89 8.23 66.05
C LYS A 2 -24.96 7.16 65.77
N ARG A 3 -25.93 7.44 64.91
CA ARG A 3 -26.77 6.42 64.26
C ARG A 3 -26.57 6.49 62.75
N LEU A 4 -26.34 5.32 62.18
CA LEU A 4 -25.91 5.05 60.81
C LEU A 4 -27.00 5.41 59.80
N SER A 5 -26.60 6.13 58.74
CA SER A 5 -27.42 6.36 57.56
C SER A 5 -27.69 5.03 56.85
N GLY A 6 -28.96 4.65 56.78
CA GLY A 6 -29.41 3.47 56.08
C GLY A 6 -29.23 3.62 54.56
N MET A 7 -28.40 2.75 53.97
CA MET A 7 -28.49 2.43 52.56
C MET A 7 -29.84 1.77 52.31
N ARG A 8 -30.75 2.49 51.65
CA ARG A 8 -31.93 1.87 51.04
C ARG A 8 -31.46 1.18 49.77
N GLY A 9 -31.64 -0.14 49.71
CA GLY A 9 -31.33 -0.95 48.55
C GLY A 9 -32.08 -0.46 47.32
N ALA A 10 -31.35 -0.31 46.22
CA ALA A 10 -31.93 -0.05 44.92
C ALA A 10 -32.94 -1.16 44.60
N THR A 11 -34.14 -0.76 44.20
CA THR A 11 -35.25 -1.69 43.98
C THR A 11 -35.00 -2.46 42.67
N LEU A 12 -35.45 -3.71 42.58
CA LEU A 12 -35.32 -4.58 41.41
C LEU A 12 -35.71 -3.89 40.08
N THR A 13 -36.62 -2.92 40.15
CA THR A 13 -37.08 -2.11 39.02
C THR A 13 -35.99 -1.20 38.44
N GLU A 14 -35.09 -0.66 39.26
CA GLU A 14 -34.00 0.21 38.80
C GLU A 14 -32.92 -0.59 38.06
N TYR A 15 -32.62 -1.82 38.50
CA TYR A 15 -31.70 -2.71 37.80
C TYR A 15 -32.24 -3.17 36.43
N ALA A 16 -33.55 -3.37 36.30
CA ALA A 16 -34.17 -3.74 35.03
C ALA A 16 -34.04 -2.63 33.97
N VAL A 17 -34.15 -1.36 34.38
CA VAL A 17 -33.99 -0.21 33.49
C VAL A 17 -32.53 -0.06 33.05
N VAL A 18 -31.58 -0.20 33.97
CA VAL A 18 -30.15 -0.12 33.65
C VAL A 18 -29.72 -1.24 32.69
N LEU A 19 -30.19 -2.47 32.91
CA LEU A 19 -29.90 -3.60 32.00
C LEU A 19 -30.59 -3.45 30.63
N GLY A 20 -31.80 -2.90 30.59
CA GLY A 20 -32.50 -2.60 29.33
C GLY A 20 -31.75 -1.57 28.48
N VAL A 21 -31.25 -0.49 29.09
CA VAL A 21 -30.47 0.54 28.41
C VAL A 21 -29.12 -0.01 27.94
N LEU A 22 -28.43 -0.79 28.77
CA LEU A 22 -27.18 -1.47 28.38
C LEU A 22 -27.40 -2.42 27.19
N GLY A 23 -28.49 -3.18 27.18
CA GLY A 23 -28.84 -4.08 26.06
C GLY A 23 -29.02 -3.32 24.74
N VAL A 24 -29.70 -2.17 24.76
CA VAL A 24 -29.93 -1.34 23.56
C VAL A 24 -28.61 -0.72 23.06
N ILE A 25 -27.74 -0.27 23.96
CA ILE A 25 -26.42 0.30 23.60
C ILE A 25 -25.52 -0.77 22.97
N VAL A 26 -25.48 -1.98 23.53
CA VAL A 26 -24.66 -3.08 23.02
C VAL A 26 -25.15 -3.54 21.64
N ILE A 27 -26.48 -3.66 21.45
CA ILE A 27 -27.05 -4.02 20.14
C ILE A 27 -26.78 -2.91 19.12
N GLY A 28 -26.95 -1.64 19.48
CA GLY A 28 -26.62 -0.51 18.59
C GLY A 28 -25.15 -0.49 18.17
N ALA A 29 -24.22 -0.72 19.10
CA ALA A 29 -22.80 -0.81 18.81
C ALA A 29 -22.44 -1.99 17.89
N LEU A 30 -23.11 -3.15 18.05
CA LEU A 30 -22.95 -4.32 17.19
C LEU A 30 -23.46 -4.08 15.75
N TRP A 31 -24.52 -3.28 15.57
CA TRP A 31 -24.99 -2.87 14.24
C TRP A 31 -24.05 -1.88 13.54
N ILE A 32 -23.41 -0.98 14.30
CA ILE A 32 -22.40 -0.06 13.78
C ILE A 32 -21.13 -0.82 13.37
N LEU A 33 -20.70 -1.81 14.16
CA LEU A 33 -19.52 -2.63 13.85
C LEU A 33 -19.73 -3.59 12.66
N THR A 34 -20.95 -4.11 12.46
CA THR A 34 -21.25 -4.98 11.32
C THR A 34 -21.34 -4.21 9.99
N SER A 35 -21.67 -2.92 10.03
CA SER A 35 -21.67 -2.05 8.84
C SER A 35 -20.25 -1.77 8.31
N SER A 36 -19.24 -1.82 9.17
CA SER A 36 -17.84 -1.58 8.80
C SER A 36 -17.18 -2.82 8.15
N ILE A 37 -17.63 -4.03 8.48
CA ILE A 37 -17.02 -5.28 7.99
C ILE A 37 -17.56 -5.70 6.62
N VAL A 38 -18.84 -5.42 6.32
CA VAL A 38 -19.44 -5.83 5.04
C VAL A 38 -18.91 -5.00 3.84
N ASN A 39 -18.46 -3.76 4.07
CA ASN A 39 -17.90 -2.92 3.02
C ASN A 39 -16.44 -3.25 2.65
N VAL A 40 -15.69 -3.89 3.56
CA VAL A 40 -14.30 -4.32 3.30
C VAL A 40 -14.28 -5.48 2.31
N SER A 41 -15.18 -6.45 2.47
CA SER A 41 -15.29 -7.61 1.56
C SER A 41 -15.72 -7.21 0.13
N THR A 42 -16.71 -6.33 -0.02
CA THR A 42 -17.22 -5.97 -1.35
C THR A 42 -16.31 -5.01 -2.13
N THR A 43 -15.49 -4.24 -1.42
CA THR A 43 -14.47 -3.38 -2.05
C THR A 43 -13.26 -4.22 -2.50
N PHE A 44 -12.87 -5.21 -1.69
CA PHE A 44 -11.76 -6.10 -2.02
C PHE A 44 -12.05 -6.96 -3.27
N SER A 45 -13.28 -7.48 -3.42
CA SER A 45 -13.65 -8.26 -4.62
C SER A 45 -13.80 -7.41 -5.89
N LYS A 46 -14.01 -6.09 -5.78
CA LYS A 46 -14.07 -5.17 -6.93
C LYS A 46 -12.72 -4.59 -7.34
N ALA A 47 -11.72 -4.67 -6.46
CA ALA A 47 -10.36 -4.19 -6.74
C ALA A 47 -9.46 -5.26 -7.38
N LEU A 48 -9.89 -6.54 -7.40
CA LEU A 48 -9.19 -7.59 -8.13
C LEU A 48 -9.41 -7.42 -9.64
N PRO A 49 -8.37 -7.14 -10.44
CA PRO A 49 -8.51 -7.12 -11.89
C PRO A 49 -8.93 -8.50 -12.39
N SER A 50 -9.98 -8.54 -13.21
CA SER A 50 -10.36 -9.71 -14.00
C SER A 50 -9.13 -10.26 -14.71
N ALA A 51 -8.77 -11.51 -14.42
CA ALA A 51 -7.72 -12.25 -15.10
C ALA A 51 -8.07 -12.33 -16.61
N GLY A 52 -7.47 -11.46 -17.42
CA GLY A 52 -7.75 -11.43 -18.86
C GLY A 52 -7.35 -10.18 -19.63
N GLN A 53 -6.93 -9.09 -18.98
CA GLN A 53 -6.30 -7.97 -19.69
C GLN A 53 -4.82 -7.94 -19.41
N ALA A 54 -4.00 -7.97 -20.47
CA ALA A 54 -2.58 -7.62 -20.38
C ALA A 54 -2.51 -6.14 -19.97
N THR A 55 -2.61 -5.87 -18.68
CA THR A 55 -2.52 -4.53 -18.12
C THR A 55 -1.08 -4.07 -18.22
N ASP A 56 -0.88 -2.92 -18.86
CA ASP A 56 0.40 -2.22 -18.95
C ASP A 56 1.13 -2.24 -17.58
N PRO A 57 2.44 -2.63 -17.53
CA PRO A 57 3.21 -2.74 -16.30
C PRO A 57 3.16 -1.48 -15.43
N VAL A 58 3.19 -0.30 -16.05
CA VAL A 58 3.11 0.98 -15.33
C VAL A 58 1.77 1.11 -14.62
N SER A 59 0.66 0.89 -15.34
CA SER A 59 -0.69 0.95 -14.78
C SER A 59 -0.88 0.01 -13.60
N GLN A 60 -0.28 -1.18 -13.63
CA GLN A 60 -0.32 -2.11 -12.50
C GLN A 60 0.54 -1.64 -11.32
N THR A 61 1.72 -1.09 -11.61
CA THR A 61 2.62 -0.53 -10.59
C THR A 61 1.95 0.61 -9.84
N LEU A 62 1.28 1.52 -10.55
CA LEU A 62 0.54 2.63 -9.94
C LEU A 62 -0.62 2.13 -9.07
N LYS A 63 -1.42 1.16 -9.56
CA LYS A 63 -2.49 0.54 -8.76
C LYS A 63 -1.96 -0.15 -7.50
N THR A 64 -0.81 -0.81 -7.60
CA THR A 64 -0.18 -1.48 -6.46
C THR A 64 0.32 -0.44 -5.46
N ALA A 65 0.92 0.66 -5.93
CA ALA A 65 1.33 1.77 -5.08
C ALA A 65 0.13 2.37 -4.34
N ASP A 66 -0.96 2.68 -5.03
CA ASP A 66 -2.18 3.22 -4.42
C ASP A 66 -2.77 2.28 -3.36
N MET A 67 -2.79 0.97 -3.65
CA MET A 67 -3.23 -0.04 -2.71
C MET A 67 -2.35 -0.08 -1.45
N LEU A 68 -1.02 -0.07 -1.61
CA LEU A 68 -0.08 -0.07 -0.48
C LEU A 68 -0.16 1.23 0.33
N ILE A 69 -0.32 2.37 -0.33
CA ILE A 69 -0.52 3.66 0.34
C ILE A 69 -1.73 3.60 1.25
N LYS A 70 -2.84 3.05 0.73
CA LYS A 70 -4.06 2.86 1.51
C LYS A 70 -3.86 1.92 2.69
N LEU A 71 -3.21 0.76 2.51
CA LEU A 71 -2.96 -0.18 3.61
C LEU A 71 -2.09 0.42 4.72
N ILE A 72 -1.06 1.18 4.37
CA ILE A 72 -0.19 1.85 5.35
C ILE A 72 -0.98 2.92 6.12
N GLN A 73 -1.83 3.68 5.43
CA GLN A 73 -2.71 4.68 6.06
C GLN A 73 -3.70 4.02 7.02
N GLU A 74 -4.37 2.94 6.60
CA GLU A 74 -5.30 2.18 7.43
C GLU A 74 -4.61 1.60 8.68
N TYR A 75 -3.39 1.08 8.52
CA TYR A 75 -2.59 0.58 9.66
C TYR A 75 -2.35 1.69 10.70
N TYR A 76 -1.96 2.89 10.24
CA TYR A 76 -1.73 4.04 11.13
C TYR A 76 -3.01 4.46 11.86
N GLU A 77 -4.13 4.51 11.15
CA GLU A 77 -5.43 4.87 11.72
C GLU A 77 -5.90 3.86 12.78
N GLU A 78 -5.65 2.56 12.57
CA GLU A 78 -6.01 1.51 13.51
C GLU A 78 -5.09 1.45 14.75
N HIS A 79 -3.79 1.62 14.57
CA HIS A 79 -2.79 1.36 15.62
C HIS A 79 -2.21 2.62 16.26
N GLY A 80 -2.46 3.80 15.70
CA GLY A 80 -1.86 5.07 16.14
C GLY A 80 -0.34 5.14 15.92
N ARG A 81 0.22 4.27 15.07
CA ARG A 81 1.64 4.21 14.72
C ARG A 81 1.83 3.65 13.33
N TRP A 82 2.94 4.00 12.68
CA TRP A 82 3.31 3.46 11.38
C TRP A 82 3.71 1.97 11.46
N PRO A 83 3.59 1.21 10.36
CA PRO A 83 4.12 -0.16 10.29
C PRO A 83 5.64 -0.15 10.51
N ARG A 84 6.21 -1.32 10.80
CA ARG A 84 7.67 -1.45 10.90
C ARG A 84 8.32 -1.13 9.56
N SER A 85 9.55 -0.61 9.61
CA SER A 85 10.27 -0.15 8.41
C SER A 85 11.21 -1.18 7.79
N TRP A 86 11.27 -2.40 8.36
CA TRP A 86 12.20 -3.44 7.92
C TRP A 86 11.45 -4.73 7.54
N GLU A 87 11.96 -5.39 6.52
CA GLU A 87 11.49 -6.70 6.07
C GLU A 87 11.76 -7.80 7.12
N PRO A 88 10.93 -8.85 7.17
CA PRO A 88 9.66 -9.03 6.44
C PRO A 88 8.46 -8.32 7.11
N TYR A 89 8.72 -7.63 8.22
CA TYR A 89 7.67 -7.17 9.13
C TYR A 89 6.87 -5.99 8.58
N ASN A 90 7.49 -5.15 7.76
CA ASN A 90 6.83 -4.08 7.02
C ASN A 90 5.66 -4.56 6.15
N PHE A 91 5.70 -5.79 5.61
CA PHE A 91 4.60 -6.38 4.85
C PHE A 91 3.58 -7.09 5.75
N SER A 92 4.04 -7.89 6.71
CA SER A 92 3.13 -8.61 7.60
C SER A 92 2.32 -7.70 8.52
N ASP A 93 2.84 -6.52 8.89
CA ASP A 93 2.06 -5.48 9.59
C ASP A 93 0.86 -5.04 8.75
N LEU A 94 0.99 -5.01 7.42
CA LEU A 94 -0.08 -4.66 6.48
C LEU A 94 -0.99 -5.84 6.13
N GLY A 95 -0.84 -6.98 6.80
CA GLY A 95 -1.59 -8.20 6.49
C GLY A 95 -1.20 -8.87 5.17
N LEU A 96 -0.03 -8.53 4.62
CA LEU A 96 0.49 -9.08 3.38
C LEU A 96 1.45 -10.24 3.66
N ASP A 97 1.49 -11.23 2.77
CA ASP A 97 2.45 -12.33 2.85
C ASP A 97 3.85 -11.87 2.43
N PRO A 98 4.84 -11.83 3.34
CA PRO A 98 6.18 -11.36 2.99
C PRO A 98 6.87 -12.18 1.90
N ASP A 99 6.58 -13.49 1.82
CA ASP A 99 7.21 -14.37 0.82
C ASP A 99 6.74 -14.02 -0.59
N GLU A 100 5.50 -13.53 -0.72
CA GLU A 100 4.99 -13.01 -1.99
C GLU A 100 5.44 -11.57 -2.25
N TRP A 101 5.44 -10.70 -1.24
CA TRP A 101 5.56 -9.26 -1.41
C TRP A 101 7.01 -8.73 -1.48
N THR A 102 7.99 -9.55 -1.09
CA THR A 102 9.42 -9.26 -1.28
C THR A 102 9.91 -9.50 -2.73
N LEU A 103 9.11 -10.21 -3.53
CA LEU A 103 9.41 -10.50 -4.93
C LEU A 103 9.13 -9.29 -5.83
N PRO A 104 9.94 -9.06 -6.88
CA PRO A 104 9.64 -8.06 -7.89
C PRO A 104 8.29 -8.29 -8.58
N ARG A 105 7.62 -7.19 -8.90
CA ARG A 105 6.36 -7.16 -9.66
C ARG A 105 6.48 -6.09 -10.72
N ASN A 106 6.19 -6.45 -11.97
CA ASN A 106 6.22 -5.50 -13.10
C ASN A 106 7.57 -4.77 -13.25
N GLY A 107 8.69 -5.45 -12.96
CA GLY A 107 10.04 -4.89 -13.08
C GLY A 107 10.48 -3.97 -11.93
N VAL A 108 9.68 -3.85 -10.86
CA VAL A 108 10.01 -3.05 -9.67
C VAL A 108 9.79 -3.84 -8.38
N LYS A 109 10.42 -3.41 -7.28
CA LYS A 109 10.06 -3.84 -5.93
C LYS A 109 9.39 -2.70 -5.17
N PHE A 110 8.46 -3.07 -4.30
CA PHE A 110 7.83 -2.15 -3.36
C PHE A 110 8.47 -2.32 -1.99
N ASN A 111 8.61 -1.23 -1.23
CA ASN A 111 9.20 -1.27 0.10
C ASN A 111 8.45 -0.31 1.04
N PRO A 112 7.41 -0.79 1.75
CA PRO A 112 6.84 -0.07 2.88
C PRO A 112 7.91 0.16 3.94
N ALA A 113 8.07 1.40 4.38
CA ALA A 113 9.17 1.82 5.25
C ALA A 113 8.68 2.79 6.34
N GLY A 114 7.74 2.33 7.18
CA GLY A 114 7.11 3.18 8.19
C GLY A 114 6.14 4.17 7.56
N ASP A 115 6.49 5.45 7.62
CA ASP A 115 5.71 6.58 7.10
C ASP A 115 5.97 6.86 5.61
N ARG A 116 6.50 5.86 4.90
CA ARG A 116 6.99 5.98 3.53
C ARG A 116 6.72 4.71 2.73
N LEU A 117 6.60 4.86 1.42
CA LEU A 117 6.56 3.75 0.46
C LEU A 117 7.62 3.96 -0.62
N GLY A 118 8.53 3.00 -0.76
CA GLY A 118 9.55 3.00 -1.81
C GLY A 118 9.13 2.16 -3.01
N ILE A 119 9.47 2.64 -4.21
CA ILE A 119 9.49 1.86 -5.45
C ILE A 119 10.94 1.84 -5.95
N THR A 120 11.50 0.64 -6.13
CA THR A 120 12.89 0.49 -6.56
C THR A 120 13.02 -0.38 -7.81
N ASN A 121 14.06 -0.09 -8.58
CA ASN A 121 14.55 -0.92 -9.68
C ASN A 121 15.08 -2.26 -9.13
N VAL A 122 14.84 -3.34 -9.87
CA VAL A 122 15.43 -4.65 -9.63
C VAL A 122 16.84 -4.73 -10.24
N ILE A 123 17.85 -4.76 -9.38
CA ILE A 123 19.25 -4.87 -9.80
C ILE A 123 19.44 -6.08 -10.72
N GLY A 124 20.07 -5.86 -11.87
CA GLY A 124 20.39 -6.90 -12.85
C GLY A 124 19.22 -7.35 -13.74
N ASP A 125 18.05 -6.71 -13.63
CA ASP A 125 16.89 -7.04 -14.45
C ASP A 125 16.96 -6.37 -15.84
N GLU A 126 16.13 -6.88 -16.75
CA GLU A 126 15.93 -6.36 -18.09
C GLU A 126 15.09 -5.08 -18.10
N TYR A 127 14.66 -4.53 -16.97
CA TYR A 127 13.83 -3.31 -16.92
C TYR A 127 14.64 -2.05 -16.56
N GLN A 128 14.20 -0.90 -17.08
CA GLN A 128 14.67 0.44 -16.73
C GLN A 128 13.47 1.28 -16.32
N VAL A 129 13.63 2.08 -15.27
CA VAL A 129 12.55 2.90 -14.71
C VAL A 129 12.89 4.37 -14.87
N TYR A 130 11.97 5.12 -15.45
CA TYR A 130 12.09 6.57 -15.65
C TYR A 130 10.90 7.29 -15.02
N ILE A 131 11.13 8.51 -14.57
CA ILE A 131 10.09 9.38 -14.00
C ILE A 131 10.46 10.84 -14.29
N LYS A 132 9.46 11.73 -14.35
CA LYS A 132 9.70 13.15 -14.58
C LYS A 132 9.47 13.99 -13.34
N THR A 133 10.22 15.08 -13.25
CA THR A 133 9.88 16.18 -12.34
C THR A 133 8.65 16.93 -12.86
N PRO A 134 7.95 17.73 -12.03
CA PRO A 134 6.87 18.60 -12.50
C PRO A 134 7.31 19.60 -13.60
N GLY A 135 8.61 19.90 -13.69
CA GLY A 135 9.20 20.73 -14.74
C GLY A 135 9.43 20.00 -16.06
N GLY A 136 9.19 18.68 -16.12
CA GLY A 136 9.35 17.85 -17.31
C GLY A 136 10.74 17.24 -17.51
N GLU A 137 11.68 17.47 -16.58
CA GLU A 137 12.99 16.80 -16.60
C GLU A 137 12.82 15.31 -16.33
N GLU A 138 13.42 14.47 -17.18
CA GLU A 138 13.38 13.02 -17.05
C GLU A 138 14.55 12.49 -16.23
N LEU A 139 14.23 11.68 -15.23
CA LEU A 139 15.16 11.07 -14.30
C LEU A 139 15.14 9.56 -14.49
N HIS A 140 16.33 8.96 -14.59
CA HIS A 140 16.51 7.51 -14.64
C HIS A 140 16.72 6.96 -13.22
N LEU A 141 16.00 5.90 -12.83
CA LEU A 141 16.15 5.29 -11.51
C LEU A 141 17.29 4.26 -11.51
N TYR A 142 18.45 4.70 -11.00
CA TYR A 142 19.64 3.86 -10.91
C TYR A 142 19.52 2.74 -9.87
N ASP A 143 20.42 1.77 -9.94
CA ASP A 143 20.50 0.66 -8.98
C ASP A 143 20.73 1.19 -7.55
N GLY A 144 19.93 0.70 -6.61
CA GLY A 144 19.92 1.15 -5.21
C GLY A 144 19.15 2.46 -4.97
N TYR A 145 18.59 3.09 -6.01
CA TYR A 145 17.75 4.27 -5.84
C TYR A 145 16.29 3.86 -5.67
N ASN A 146 15.53 4.73 -5.02
CA ASN A 146 14.10 4.55 -4.76
C ASN A 146 13.33 5.79 -5.22
N ILE A 147 12.09 5.59 -5.62
CA ILE A 147 11.09 6.65 -5.68
C ILE A 147 10.27 6.54 -4.40
N TRP A 148 10.32 7.54 -3.54
CA TRP A 148 9.70 7.53 -2.21
C TRP A 148 8.42 8.34 -2.17
N TYR A 149 7.31 7.71 -1.81
CA TYR A 149 6.13 8.43 -1.33
C TYR A 149 6.30 8.76 0.16
N ASN A 150 6.05 10.01 0.53
CA ASN A 150 6.11 10.49 1.89
C ASN A 150 4.70 10.78 2.42
N PHE A 151 4.29 10.13 3.50
CA PHE A 151 2.96 10.35 4.08
C PHE A 151 2.82 11.70 4.78
N ALA A 152 3.93 12.34 5.18
CA ALA A 152 3.86 13.63 5.86
C ALA A 152 3.35 14.78 4.96
N ASP A 153 3.59 14.71 3.66
CA ASP A 153 3.22 15.76 2.70
C ASP A 153 2.48 15.25 1.45
N GLY A 154 2.32 13.92 1.31
CA GLY A 154 1.63 13.30 0.20
C GLY A 154 2.38 13.42 -1.14
N ARG A 155 3.71 13.59 -1.12
CA ARG A 155 4.52 13.78 -2.33
C ARG A 155 5.44 12.61 -2.61
N TRP A 156 5.83 12.52 -3.88
CA TRP A 156 6.83 11.57 -4.36
C TRP A 156 8.19 12.26 -4.54
N TYR A 157 9.24 11.58 -4.10
CA TYR A 157 10.62 12.06 -4.11
C TYR A 157 11.53 11.08 -4.84
N TYR A 158 12.48 11.61 -5.61
CA TYR A 158 13.50 10.82 -6.28
C TYR A 158 14.71 10.59 -5.35
N HIS A 159 15.18 9.35 -5.28
CA HIS A 159 16.33 8.86 -4.51
C HIS A 159 16.20 8.98 -2.98
N ASP A 160 16.14 10.20 -2.47
CA ASP A 160 16.02 10.54 -1.06
C ASP A 160 15.06 11.72 -0.88
N ILE A 161 14.27 11.68 0.18
CA ILE A 161 13.37 12.79 0.57
C ILE A 161 14.19 13.99 1.01
N ALA A 162 15.36 13.77 1.63
CA ALA A 162 16.27 14.83 2.08
C ALA A 162 16.82 15.69 0.92
N ASP A 163 16.93 15.10 -0.28
CA ASP A 163 17.38 15.81 -1.49
C ASP A 163 16.29 16.75 -2.04
N ASN A 164 15.05 16.57 -1.59
CA ASN A 164 13.89 17.40 -1.96
C ASN A 164 13.64 17.48 -3.48
N ILE A 165 13.95 16.40 -4.20
CA ILE A 165 13.69 16.27 -5.64
C ILE A 165 12.30 15.67 -5.83
N VAL A 166 11.28 16.53 -5.96
CA VAL A 166 9.89 16.11 -6.17
C VAL A 166 9.67 15.59 -7.59
N VAL A 167 8.96 14.48 -7.71
CA VAL A 167 8.62 13.84 -8.99
C VAL A 167 7.12 13.65 -9.17
N ASP A 168 6.68 13.59 -10.42
CA ASP A 168 5.31 13.28 -10.80
C ASP A 168 5.17 11.78 -11.10
N ILE A 169 4.58 11.04 -10.15
CA ILE A 169 4.42 9.58 -10.28
C ILE A 169 3.57 9.17 -11.49
N SER A 170 2.71 10.05 -12.00
CA SER A 170 1.88 9.75 -13.18
C SER A 170 2.72 9.63 -14.47
N THR A 171 3.96 10.12 -14.44
CA THR A 171 4.91 10.06 -15.55
C THR A 171 5.83 8.84 -15.52
N LEU A 172 5.60 7.91 -14.58
CA LEU A 172 6.37 6.68 -14.45
C LEU A 172 6.39 5.91 -15.76
N ARG A 173 7.57 5.47 -16.17
CA ARG A 173 7.80 4.60 -17.33
C ARG A 173 8.65 3.42 -16.90
N ILE A 174 8.30 2.23 -17.36
CA ILE A 174 9.04 1.00 -17.15
C ILE A 174 9.30 0.37 -18.51
N GLU A 175 10.56 0.27 -18.89
CA GLU A 175 10.98 -0.14 -20.23
C GLU A 175 11.87 -1.37 -20.17
N GLN A 176 11.65 -2.34 -21.06
CA GLN A 176 12.62 -3.42 -21.22
C GLN A 176 13.86 -2.90 -21.97
N LYS A 177 15.05 -3.09 -21.40
CA LYS A 177 16.33 -3.06 -22.11
C LYS A 177 16.15 -3.95 -23.33
N GLY A 178 16.17 -3.35 -24.52
CA GLY A 178 16.07 -4.11 -25.76
C GLY A 178 17.10 -5.23 -25.73
N LYS A 179 16.63 -6.49 -25.81
CA LYS A 179 17.52 -7.62 -26.08
C LYS A 179 18.32 -7.24 -27.30
N GLY A 180 19.63 -7.07 -27.16
CA GLY A 180 20.51 -6.74 -28.26
C GLY A 180 20.16 -7.65 -29.43
N GLY A 181 19.67 -7.04 -30.51
CA GLY A 181 19.39 -7.74 -31.75
C GLY A 181 20.69 -8.38 -32.20
N GLY A 182 20.79 -9.70 -32.02
CA GLY A 182 21.81 -10.51 -32.65
C GLY A 182 21.58 -10.41 -34.15
N ASP A 183 22.34 -9.51 -34.78
CA ASP A 183 22.54 -9.48 -36.22
C ASP A 183 23.21 -10.80 -36.62
N THR A 184 22.42 -11.77 -37.07
CA THR A 184 22.88 -12.87 -37.89
C THR A 184 22.47 -12.63 -39.33
N GLY A 185 23.11 -11.63 -39.94
CA GLY A 185 23.76 -11.75 -41.24
C GLY A 185 23.10 -12.71 -42.23
N GLY A 186 22.25 -12.16 -43.09
CA GLY A 186 21.79 -12.80 -44.30
C GLY A 186 22.95 -13.12 -45.24
N GLY A 187 23.42 -14.37 -45.21
CA GLY A 187 24.29 -14.94 -46.23
C GLY A 187 23.45 -15.41 -47.42
N ASN A 188 23.18 -14.50 -48.35
CA ASN A 188 22.68 -14.83 -49.68
C ASN A 188 23.83 -15.48 -50.50
N GLN A 189 23.87 -16.81 -50.57
CA GLN A 189 24.62 -17.52 -51.61
C GLN A 189 23.66 -17.98 -52.70
N GLY A 190 23.60 -17.18 -53.76
CA GLY A 190 22.89 -17.51 -54.99
C GLY A 190 23.68 -16.99 -56.19
N THR A 191 24.58 -17.82 -56.71
CA THR A 191 25.04 -17.73 -58.10
C THR A 191 25.18 -19.16 -58.62
N GLY A 192 24.23 -19.54 -59.48
CA GLY A 192 24.46 -20.55 -60.52
C GLY A 192 25.02 -19.91 -61.77
#